data_AF-A0A7C4V2T4-F1
#
_entry.id   AF-A0A7C4V2T4-F1
#
_cell.length_a   1.000
_cell.length_b   1.000
_cell.length_c   1.000
_cell.angle_alpha   90.00
_cell.angle_beta   90.00
_cell.angle_gamma   90.00
#
_symmetry.space_group_name_H-M   'P 1'
#
loop_
_entity.id
_entity.type
_entity.pdbx_description
1 polymer ?
#
loop_
_entity_poly.entity_id
_entity_poly.type
_entity_poly.pdbx_seq_one_letter_code
_entity_poly.pdbx_strand_id
1 'polypeptide(L)'
;MLVLVPLVQYVGVDSAVGYWVAAFGLWLVLSVPAVLLPSKALRYALAAVVLVVCAALILAAVGWGLTAAGAGRVVRVDAPWFFISLSVLSDFPLIGVRFHGLGNELMGVLIGSLLSLVCLTVSPARTAWHRFWLWLVAVGTAVFIGHPLLGDNAGGAASAVFGFGAAAVVLGGSRVRLKTLLGLGALAIGLVVGLAVFDAALGGVTHLGRTALVLKHQGAGYLWALVGRKLALNFSLAADPRALWFYAGVAVLVGVWTSLLPGFTREVLQRRPHLRRLVLCAGISAAAAFLLNDTGVIPAGFVAAGAILAFAEALVDEASAAFAEDSAYLSKNQ
;
A
#
# COMPACT_ATOMS: atom_id res chain seq x y z
N MET A 1 17.61 1.32 0.51
CA MET A 1 16.83 0.41 1.37
C MET A 1 17.71 -0.67 2.01
N LEU A 2 18.46 -1.49 1.27
CA LEU A 2 19.39 -2.50 1.83
C LEU A 2 20.48 -1.92 2.77
N VAL A 3 21.09 -0.80 2.38
CA VAL A 3 22.16 -0.12 3.17
C VAL A 3 21.65 0.51 4.47
N LEU A 4 20.32 0.57 4.67
CA LEU A 4 19.71 1.29 5.79
C LEU A 4 19.32 0.36 6.96
N VAL A 5 19.34 -0.96 6.75
CA VAL A 5 19.12 -1.95 7.82
C VAL A 5 20.14 -1.80 8.97
N PRO A 6 21.45 -1.64 8.71
CA PRO A 6 22.43 -1.40 9.77
C PRO A 6 22.16 -0.10 10.54
N LEU A 7 21.61 0.92 9.87
CA LEU A 7 21.30 2.21 10.50
C LEU A 7 20.12 2.08 11.48
N VAL A 8 19.08 1.34 11.11
CA VAL A 8 17.93 1.06 12.00
C VAL A 8 18.33 0.12 13.14
N GLN A 9 19.22 -0.86 12.88
CA GLN A 9 19.80 -1.72 13.93
C GLN A 9 20.66 -0.92 14.91
N TYR A 10 21.46 0.05 14.42
CA TYR A 10 22.32 0.90 15.25
C TYR A 10 21.53 1.82 16.19
N VAL A 11 20.30 2.21 15.82
CA VAL A 11 19.41 3.03 16.65
C VAL A 11 18.83 2.24 17.86
N GLY A 12 19.10 0.93 17.97
CA GLY A 12 18.68 0.13 19.14
C GLY A 12 17.16 -0.07 19.19
N VAL A 13 16.57 -0.44 18.07
CA VAL A 13 15.12 -0.63 17.97
C VAL A 13 14.72 -2.00 18.52
N ASP A 14 14.33 -2.02 19.80
CA ASP A 14 14.06 -3.28 20.53
C ASP A 14 12.61 -3.79 20.40
N SER A 15 11.78 -3.18 19.54
CA SER A 15 10.35 -3.54 19.40
C SER A 15 9.87 -3.45 17.96
N ALA A 16 8.90 -4.29 17.58
CA ALA A 16 8.23 -4.23 16.28
C ALA A 16 7.63 -2.85 15.96
N VAL A 17 7.01 -2.18 16.94
CA VAL A 17 6.41 -0.84 16.73
C VAL A 17 7.47 0.21 16.46
N GLY A 18 8.52 0.25 17.27
CA GLY A 18 9.67 1.15 17.04
C GLY A 18 10.30 0.96 15.66
N TYR A 19 10.36 -0.28 15.17
CA TYR A 19 10.88 -0.59 13.84
C TYR A 19 9.99 -0.02 12.76
N TRP A 20 8.69 -0.26 12.87
CA TRP A 20 7.73 0.28 11.93
C TRP A 20 7.79 1.81 11.87
N VAL A 21 7.84 2.49 13.02
CA VAL A 21 7.96 3.96 13.08
C VAL A 21 9.25 4.42 12.39
N ALA A 22 10.37 3.75 12.64
CA ALA A 22 11.65 4.08 12.01
C ALA A 22 11.63 3.83 10.49
N ALA A 23 11.10 2.69 10.05
CA ALA A 23 10.96 2.33 8.64
C ALA A 23 10.05 3.32 7.89
N PHE A 24 8.93 3.70 8.51
CA PHE A 24 8.01 4.68 7.97
C PHE A 24 8.64 6.08 7.91
N GLY A 25 9.29 6.52 9.00
CA GLY A 25 9.99 7.80 9.04
C GLY A 25 11.09 7.89 7.99
N LEU A 26 11.89 6.83 7.84
CA LEU A 26 12.92 6.73 6.82
C LEU A 26 12.32 6.75 5.40
N TRP A 27 11.23 6.03 5.16
CA TRP A 27 10.54 6.05 3.88
C TRP A 27 10.03 7.45 3.55
N LEU A 28 9.45 8.17 4.51
CA LEU A 28 9.05 9.57 4.33
C LEU A 28 10.25 10.47 4.02
N VAL A 29 11.34 10.38 4.78
CA VAL A 29 12.56 11.18 4.56
C VAL A 29 13.16 10.94 3.18
N LEU A 30 13.05 9.72 2.64
CA LEU A 30 13.50 9.42 1.28
C LEU A 30 12.51 9.88 0.20
N SER A 31 11.22 9.96 0.53
CA SER A 31 10.17 10.28 -0.44
C SER A 31 9.86 11.77 -0.55
N VAL A 32 9.98 12.52 0.55
CA VAL A 32 9.72 13.98 0.59
C VAL A 32 10.68 14.78 -0.30
N PRO A 33 12.00 14.53 -0.33
CA PRO A 33 12.92 15.22 -1.24
C PRO A 33 12.55 15.01 -2.71
N ALA A 34 12.02 13.83 -3.06
CA ALA A 34 11.54 13.57 -4.42
C ALA A 34 10.35 14.47 -4.80
N VAL A 35 9.47 14.79 -3.84
CA VAL A 35 8.37 15.75 -4.02
C VAL A 35 8.88 17.18 -4.21
N LEU A 36 10.00 17.53 -3.57
CA LEU A 36 10.62 18.85 -3.65
C LEU A 36 11.48 19.06 -4.91
N LEU A 37 11.62 18.04 -5.78
CA LEU A 37 12.38 18.17 -7.02
C LEU A 37 11.68 19.16 -7.98
N PRO A 38 12.38 20.21 -8.45
CA PRO A 38 11.77 21.27 -9.26
C PRO A 38 11.29 20.76 -10.63
N SER A 39 11.96 19.75 -11.19
CA SER A 39 11.61 19.18 -12.49
C SER A 39 10.52 18.11 -12.38
N LYS A 40 9.34 18.40 -12.96
CA LYS A 40 8.26 17.41 -13.15
C LYS A 40 8.74 16.17 -13.91
N ALA A 41 9.60 16.37 -14.92
CA ALA A 41 10.15 15.26 -15.71
C ALA A 41 11.01 14.33 -14.85
N LEU A 42 11.81 14.88 -13.93
CA LEU A 42 12.63 14.09 -13.03
C LEU A 42 11.78 13.32 -12.00
N ARG A 43 10.71 13.94 -11.50
CA ARG A 43 9.72 13.28 -10.61
C ARG A 43 9.05 12.08 -11.30
N TYR A 44 8.55 12.27 -12.52
CA TYR A 44 7.93 11.20 -13.30
C TYR A 44 8.92 10.11 -13.71
N ALA A 45 10.16 10.47 -14.05
CA ALA A 45 11.21 9.50 -14.36
C ALA A 45 11.55 8.63 -13.15
N LEU A 46 11.69 9.23 -11.96
CA LEU A 46 11.93 8.48 -10.71
C LEU A 46 10.77 7.54 -10.38
N ALA A 47 9.52 8.02 -10.49
CA ALA A 47 8.33 7.21 -10.29
C ALA A 47 8.24 6.06 -11.29
N ALA A 48 8.53 6.31 -12.57
CA ALA A 48 8.55 5.28 -13.61
C ALA A 48 9.65 4.23 -13.38
N VAL A 49 10.85 4.65 -12.96
CA VAL A 49 11.93 3.73 -12.60
C VAL A 49 11.52 2.83 -11.44
N VAL A 50 10.94 3.40 -10.38
CA VAL A 50 10.41 2.61 -9.25
C VAL A 50 9.35 1.62 -9.72
N LEU A 51 8.41 2.06 -10.56
CA LEU A 51 7.34 1.21 -11.08
C LEU A 51 7.87 0.07 -11.97
N VAL A 52 8.86 0.36 -12.83
CA VAL A 52 9.53 -0.63 -13.69
C VAL A 52 10.32 -1.62 -12.86
N VAL A 53 11.03 -1.16 -11.82
CA VAL A 53 11.74 -2.05 -10.90
C VAL A 53 10.75 -2.95 -10.15
N CYS A 54 9.66 -2.41 -9.61
CA CYS A 54 8.60 -3.20 -8.99
C CYS A 54 8.00 -4.22 -9.96
N ALA A 55 7.66 -3.80 -11.18
CA ALA A 55 7.11 -4.70 -12.20
C ALA A 55 8.11 -5.79 -12.61
N ALA A 56 9.40 -5.46 -12.78
CA ALA A 56 10.44 -6.42 -13.10
C ALA A 56 10.64 -7.43 -11.96
N LEU A 57 10.60 -6.99 -10.70
CA LEU A 57 10.68 -7.88 -9.54
C LEU A 57 9.45 -8.80 -9.45
N ILE A 58 8.24 -8.26 -9.71
CA ILE A 58 7.01 -9.05 -9.78
C ILE A 58 7.10 -10.09 -10.90
N LEU A 59 7.51 -9.68 -12.10
CA LEU A 59 7.64 -10.58 -13.25
C LEU A 59 8.73 -11.63 -13.05
N ALA A 60 9.84 -11.28 -12.42
CA ALA A 60 10.89 -12.23 -12.05
C ALA A 60 10.40 -13.24 -11.01
N ALA A 61 9.64 -12.78 -10.00
CA ALA A 61 9.04 -13.65 -9.00
C ALA A 61 7.98 -14.59 -9.61
N VAL A 62 7.13 -14.07 -10.50
CA VAL A 62 6.14 -14.86 -11.26
C VAL A 62 6.82 -15.86 -12.18
N GLY A 63 7.81 -15.43 -12.97
CA GLY A 63 8.57 -16.28 -13.88
C GLY A 63 9.29 -17.42 -13.14
N TRP A 64 9.91 -17.12 -12.01
CA TRP A 64 10.54 -18.13 -11.14
C TRP A 64 9.51 -19.07 -10.52
N GLY A 65 8.36 -18.56 -10.08
CA GLY A 65 7.27 -19.39 -9.55
C GLY A 65 6.71 -20.37 -10.59
N LEU A 66 6.58 -19.93 -11.85
CA LEU A 66 6.11 -20.75 -12.96
C LEU A 66 7.12 -21.82 -13.37
N THR A 67 8.42 -21.51 -13.40
CA THR A 67 9.47 -22.51 -13.71
C THR A 67 9.64 -23.53 -12.60
N ALA A 68 9.53 -23.12 -11.33
CA ALA A 68 9.53 -24.03 -10.19
C ALA A 68 8.32 -24.98 -10.21
N ALA A 69 7.11 -24.45 -10.47
CA ALA A 69 5.89 -25.24 -10.60
C ALA A 69 5.96 -26.24 -11.77
N GLY A 70 6.51 -25.84 -12.92
CA GLY A 70 6.71 -26.71 -14.08
C GLY A 70 7.72 -27.84 -13.86
N ALA A 71 8.63 -27.69 -12.89
CA ALA A 71 9.61 -28.72 -12.52
C ALA A 71 9.08 -29.73 -11.48
N GLY A 72 7.78 -29.68 -11.13
CA GLY A 72 7.17 -30.56 -10.12
C GLY A 72 7.73 -30.36 -8.71
N ARG A 73 8.50 -29.28 -8.48
CA ARG A 73 9.04 -28.92 -7.18
C ARG A 73 8.21 -27.76 -6.65
N VAL A 74 7.52 -27.96 -5.52
CA VAL A 74 7.02 -26.84 -4.71
C VAL A 74 8.24 -26.18 -4.06
N VAL A 75 9.05 -25.50 -4.87
CA VAL A 75 10.16 -24.70 -4.38
C VAL A 75 9.52 -23.47 -3.77
N ARG A 76 9.61 -23.34 -2.44
CA ARG A 76 9.36 -22.06 -1.79
C ARG A 76 10.24 -21.05 -2.50
N VAL A 77 9.58 -20.09 -3.15
CA VAL A 77 10.25 -19.00 -3.82
C VAL A 77 10.93 -18.24 -2.69
N ASP A 78 12.19 -18.55 -2.39
CA ASP A 78 12.98 -17.88 -1.35
C ASP A 78 13.96 -16.88 -2.02
N ALA A 79 14.37 -17.16 -3.27
CA ALA A 79 15.44 -16.43 -3.96
C ALA A 79 15.10 -14.99 -4.42
N PRO A 80 13.94 -14.68 -5.03
CA PRO A 80 13.57 -13.29 -5.34
C PRO A 80 13.31 -12.46 -4.08
N TRP A 81 12.80 -13.12 -3.05
CA TRP A 81 12.46 -12.47 -1.80
C TRP A 81 13.64 -12.28 -0.88
N PHE A 82 14.79 -12.89 -1.14
CA PHE A 82 16.01 -12.64 -0.39
C PHE A 82 16.40 -11.15 -0.37
N PHE A 83 16.25 -10.43 -1.49
CA PHE A 83 16.56 -9.00 -1.52
C PHE A 83 15.52 -8.14 -0.82
N ILE A 84 14.25 -8.57 -0.86
CA ILE A 84 13.15 -7.91 -0.13
C ILE A 84 13.28 -8.18 1.36
N SER A 85 13.65 -9.42 1.73
CA SER A 85 13.81 -9.86 3.09
C SER A 85 14.91 -9.09 3.78
N LEU A 86 15.96 -8.68 3.05
CA LEU A 86 17.05 -7.83 3.53
C LEU A 86 16.74 -6.32 3.51
N SER A 87 15.53 -5.90 3.17
CA SER A 87 15.15 -4.47 3.11
C SER A 87 14.53 -3.97 4.42
N VAL A 88 14.54 -2.65 4.64
CA VAL A 88 13.81 -1.98 5.73
C VAL A 88 12.27 -2.03 5.55
N LEU A 89 11.77 -2.67 4.48
CA LEU A 89 10.35 -2.96 4.30
C LEU A 89 10.02 -4.42 4.61
N SER A 90 10.96 -5.13 5.24
CA SER A 90 10.83 -6.49 5.74
C SER A 90 11.27 -6.53 7.20
N ASP A 91 10.47 -7.20 8.03
CA ASP A 91 10.72 -7.45 9.44
C ASP A 91 11.83 -8.49 9.70
N PHE A 92 12.15 -9.31 8.68
CA PHE A 92 13.14 -10.39 8.73
C PHE A 92 14.54 -9.98 9.25
N PRO A 93 15.20 -8.89 8.78
CA PRO A 93 16.58 -8.58 9.16
C PRO A 93 16.75 -8.10 10.60
N LEU A 94 15.67 -7.70 11.26
CA LEU A 94 15.73 -6.98 12.53
C LEU A 94 15.08 -7.76 13.67
N ILE A 95 14.01 -8.49 13.41
CA ILE A 95 13.27 -9.25 14.43
C ILE A 95 13.49 -10.76 14.27
N GLY A 96 14.12 -11.20 13.17
CA GLY A 96 14.42 -12.62 12.93
C GLY A 96 13.18 -13.48 12.74
N VAL A 97 12.02 -12.87 12.48
CA VAL A 97 10.77 -13.55 12.14
C VAL A 97 10.98 -14.27 10.81
N ARG A 98 10.45 -15.48 10.65
CA ARG A 98 10.55 -16.21 9.37
C ARG A 98 9.91 -15.40 8.25
N PHE A 99 10.68 -15.13 7.21
CA PHE A 99 10.19 -14.45 6.02
C PHE A 99 9.15 -15.31 5.31
N HIS A 100 7.93 -14.78 5.17
CA HIS A 100 6.82 -15.43 4.49
C HIS A 100 6.17 -14.42 3.53
N GLY A 101 6.43 -14.56 2.22
CA GLY A 101 5.80 -13.76 1.18
C GLY A 101 6.03 -12.24 1.28
N LEU A 102 5.01 -11.45 0.97
CA LEU A 102 5.02 -9.99 1.04
C LEU A 102 4.65 -9.49 2.44
N GLY A 103 5.63 -8.92 3.12
CA GLY A 103 5.43 -8.19 4.37
C GLY A 103 4.43 -7.04 4.24
N ASN A 104 3.81 -6.67 5.37
CA ASN A 104 2.74 -5.68 5.39
C ASN A 104 3.22 -4.27 5.04
N GLU A 105 4.45 -3.92 5.37
CA GLU A 105 5.11 -2.65 5.03
C GLU A 105 5.19 -2.50 3.51
N LEU A 106 5.81 -3.46 2.83
CA LEU A 106 5.97 -3.44 1.38
C LEU A 106 4.63 -3.52 0.66
N MET A 107 3.69 -4.34 1.15
CA MET A 107 2.33 -4.42 0.63
C MET A 107 1.62 -3.06 0.69
N GLY A 108 1.72 -2.35 1.82
CA GLY A 108 1.14 -1.03 1.98
C GLY A 108 1.74 0.02 1.05
N VAL A 109 3.06 0.02 0.88
CA VAL A 109 3.76 0.90 -0.09
C VAL A 109 3.29 0.58 -1.51
N LEU A 110 3.25 -0.70 -1.89
CA LEU A 110 2.84 -1.14 -3.23
C LEU A 110 1.42 -0.69 -3.56
N ILE A 111 0.46 -0.94 -2.67
CA ILE A 111 -0.94 -0.53 -2.85
C ILE A 111 -1.05 1.00 -2.91
N GLY A 112 -0.41 1.71 -1.98
CA GLY A 112 -0.43 3.19 -1.93
C GLY A 112 0.10 3.82 -3.21
N SER A 113 1.27 3.37 -3.69
CA SER A 113 1.88 3.88 -4.92
C SER A 113 1.05 3.58 -6.16
N LEU A 114 0.50 2.37 -6.28
CA LEU A 114 -0.32 2.01 -7.43
C LEU A 114 -1.69 2.70 -7.42
N LEU A 115 -2.28 2.93 -6.25
CA LEU A 115 -3.50 3.74 -6.14
C LEU A 115 -3.22 5.19 -6.58
N SER A 116 -2.09 5.76 -6.18
CA SER A 116 -1.66 7.08 -6.66
C SER A 116 -1.50 7.07 -8.17
N LEU A 117 -0.81 6.08 -8.75
CA LEU A 117 -0.68 5.93 -10.20
C LEU A 117 -2.06 5.90 -10.88
N VAL A 118 -2.96 5.02 -10.44
CA VAL A 118 -4.28 4.84 -11.05
C VAL A 118 -5.12 6.11 -10.94
N CYS A 119 -5.23 6.72 -9.75
CA CYS A 119 -6.11 7.87 -9.55
C CYS A 119 -5.61 9.14 -10.23
N LEU A 120 -4.29 9.31 -10.35
CA LEU A 120 -3.68 10.49 -10.96
C LEU A 120 -3.54 10.39 -12.47
N THR A 121 -3.35 9.18 -13.03
CA THR A 121 -3.17 9.00 -14.48
C THR A 121 -4.44 8.65 -15.23
N VAL A 122 -5.42 7.99 -14.59
CA VAL A 122 -6.69 7.66 -15.23
C VAL A 122 -7.63 8.86 -15.20
N SER A 123 -7.79 9.47 -16.37
CA SER A 123 -8.87 10.41 -16.63
C SER A 123 -10.11 9.72 -17.20
N PRO A 124 -11.33 10.15 -16.83
CA PRO A 124 -12.56 9.80 -17.55
C PRO A 124 -12.54 10.08 -19.05
N ALA A 125 -11.58 10.88 -19.54
CA ALA A 125 -11.38 11.15 -20.97
C ALA A 125 -10.36 10.20 -21.66
N ARG A 126 -9.67 9.30 -20.93
CA ARG A 126 -8.69 8.36 -21.50
C ARG A 126 -9.37 7.19 -22.21
N THR A 127 -8.72 6.70 -23.27
CA THR A 127 -9.20 5.58 -24.11
C THR A 127 -9.36 4.28 -23.32
N ALA A 128 -10.23 3.37 -23.80
CA ALA A 128 -10.50 2.08 -23.17
C ALA A 128 -9.22 1.22 -22.99
N TRP A 129 -8.27 1.31 -23.93
CA TRP A 129 -6.99 0.63 -23.89
C TRP A 129 -6.15 0.97 -22.64
N HIS A 130 -6.05 2.26 -22.31
CA HIS A 130 -5.28 2.68 -21.13
C HIS A 130 -5.91 2.19 -19.83
N ARG A 131 -7.24 2.16 -19.77
CA ARG A 131 -7.98 1.65 -18.61
C ARG A 131 -7.78 0.15 -18.47
N PHE A 132 -7.81 -0.60 -19.57
CA PHE A 132 -7.58 -2.04 -19.56
C PHE A 132 -6.24 -2.39 -18.90
N TRP A 133 -5.14 -1.81 -19.35
CA TRP A 133 -3.81 -2.11 -18.78
C TRP A 133 -3.68 -1.69 -17.31
N LEU A 134 -4.24 -0.55 -16.93
CA LEU A 134 -4.20 -0.09 -15.55
C LEU A 134 -5.03 -1.00 -14.62
N TRP A 135 -6.19 -1.49 -15.08
CA TRP A 135 -6.98 -2.47 -14.34
C TRP A 135 -6.33 -3.85 -14.31
N LEU A 136 -5.64 -4.24 -15.39
CA LEU A 136 -4.84 -5.47 -15.41
C LEU A 136 -3.73 -5.43 -14.34
N VAL A 137 -3.04 -4.30 -14.20
CA VAL A 137 -2.04 -4.09 -13.14
C VAL A 137 -2.68 -4.13 -11.75
N ALA A 138 -3.84 -3.50 -11.55
CA ALA A 138 -4.54 -3.51 -10.28
C ALA A 138 -4.98 -4.93 -9.85
N VAL A 139 -5.62 -5.69 -10.76
CA VAL A 139 -6.04 -7.08 -10.51
C VAL A 139 -4.82 -7.98 -10.34
N GLY A 140 -3.82 -7.84 -11.21
CA GLY A 140 -2.58 -8.58 -11.13
C GLY A 140 -1.85 -8.35 -9.81
N THR A 141 -1.92 -7.13 -9.27
CA THR A 141 -1.36 -6.80 -7.95
C THR A 141 -2.12 -7.48 -6.83
N ALA A 142 -3.46 -7.46 -6.83
CA ALA A 142 -4.25 -8.13 -5.80
C ALA A 142 -3.99 -9.65 -5.78
N VAL A 143 -3.90 -10.28 -6.96
CA VAL A 143 -3.55 -11.70 -7.11
C VAL A 143 -2.12 -11.95 -6.65
N PHE A 144 -1.16 -11.13 -7.09
CA PHE A 144 0.24 -11.25 -6.68
C PHE A 144 0.42 -11.19 -5.17
N ILE A 145 -0.26 -10.24 -4.51
CA ILE A 145 -0.21 -10.07 -3.05
C ILE A 145 -0.77 -11.30 -2.33
N GLY A 146 -1.87 -11.88 -2.82
CA GLY A 146 -2.53 -13.01 -2.17
C GLY A 146 -2.00 -14.39 -2.57
N HIS A 147 -1.24 -14.50 -3.66
CA HIS A 147 -0.89 -15.80 -4.23
C HIS A 147 0.01 -16.61 -3.27
N PRO A 148 -0.31 -17.89 -2.99
CA PRO A 148 0.38 -18.70 -1.98
C PRO A 148 1.89 -18.90 -2.20
N LEU A 149 2.32 -18.92 -3.47
CA LEU A 149 3.74 -19.07 -3.85
C LEU A 149 4.47 -17.73 -4.02
N LEU A 150 3.76 -16.61 -3.91
CA LEU A 150 4.31 -15.27 -4.11
C LEU A 150 4.13 -14.46 -2.83
N GLY A 151 3.05 -13.68 -2.73
CA GLY A 151 2.85 -12.76 -1.63
C GLY A 151 2.31 -13.35 -0.33
N ASP A 152 1.58 -14.46 -0.36
CA ASP A 152 0.98 -15.09 0.84
C ASP A 152 0.28 -14.10 1.81
N ASN A 153 -0.30 -13.01 1.28
CA ASN A 153 -0.87 -11.96 2.09
C ASN A 153 -2.35 -11.76 1.75
N ALA A 154 -3.20 -12.58 2.36
CA ALA A 154 -4.64 -12.54 2.13
C ALA A 154 -5.29 -11.22 2.57
N GLY A 155 -4.84 -10.64 3.69
CA GLY A 155 -5.32 -9.34 4.17
C GLY A 155 -4.95 -8.22 3.19
N GLY A 156 -3.75 -8.26 2.62
CA GLY A 156 -3.29 -7.35 1.58
C GLY A 156 -4.04 -7.49 0.26
N ALA A 157 -4.29 -8.72 -0.18
CA ALA A 157 -5.10 -8.99 -1.37
C ALA A 157 -6.52 -8.42 -1.24
N ALA A 158 -7.16 -8.65 -0.09
CA ALA A 158 -8.46 -8.07 0.21
C ALA A 158 -8.41 -6.54 0.27
N SER A 159 -7.37 -5.96 0.87
CA SER A 159 -7.16 -4.51 0.92
C SER A 159 -7.02 -3.90 -0.47
N ALA A 160 -6.28 -4.57 -1.36
CA ALA A 160 -6.13 -4.19 -2.76
C ALA A 160 -7.48 -4.22 -3.50
N VAL A 161 -8.33 -5.23 -3.26
CA VAL A 161 -9.70 -5.29 -3.81
C VAL A 161 -10.53 -4.08 -3.38
N PHE A 162 -10.48 -3.71 -2.10
CA PHE A 162 -11.18 -2.53 -1.59
C PHE A 162 -10.68 -1.23 -2.21
N GLY A 163 -9.36 -1.02 -2.24
CA GLY A 163 -8.75 0.18 -2.81
C GLY A 163 -8.98 0.33 -4.31
N PHE A 164 -8.56 -0.67 -5.09
CA PHE A 164 -8.69 -0.64 -6.54
C PHE A 164 -10.14 -0.73 -7.00
N GLY A 165 -10.97 -1.51 -6.31
CA GLY A 165 -12.41 -1.58 -6.59
C GLY A 165 -13.12 -0.24 -6.33
N ALA A 166 -12.78 0.45 -5.24
CA ALA A 166 -13.27 1.82 -5.00
C ALA A 166 -12.81 2.77 -6.10
N ALA A 167 -11.54 2.69 -6.51
CA ALA A 167 -11.02 3.48 -7.63
C ALA A 167 -11.79 3.20 -8.94
N ALA A 168 -12.15 1.93 -9.22
CA ALA A 168 -12.90 1.56 -10.42
C ALA A 168 -14.27 2.23 -10.47
N VAL A 169 -14.97 2.20 -9.34
CA VAL A 169 -16.30 2.80 -9.19
C VAL A 169 -16.23 4.31 -9.39
N VAL A 170 -15.27 4.97 -8.74
CA VAL A 170 -15.15 6.43 -8.77
C VAL A 170 -14.65 6.94 -10.13
N LEU A 171 -13.72 6.23 -10.77
CA LEU A 171 -13.23 6.55 -12.12
C LEU A 171 -14.26 6.23 -13.21
N GLY A 172 -15.18 5.30 -12.95
CA GLY A 172 -16.37 5.03 -13.75
C GLY A 172 -17.49 6.08 -13.58
N GLY A 173 -17.27 7.13 -12.79
CA GLY A 173 -18.24 8.22 -12.58
C GLY A 173 -19.30 7.92 -11.52
N SER A 174 -19.20 6.78 -10.83
CA SER A 174 -20.12 6.40 -9.74
C SER A 174 -19.60 6.82 -8.37
N ARG A 175 -20.48 6.87 -7.37
CA ARG A 175 -20.11 7.15 -5.97
C ARG A 175 -19.95 5.84 -5.21
N VAL A 176 -18.96 5.77 -4.32
CA VAL A 176 -18.85 4.67 -3.35
C VAL A 176 -20.02 4.79 -2.37
N ARG A 177 -20.87 3.77 -2.33
CA ARG A 177 -21.98 3.64 -1.38
C ARG A 177 -21.77 2.40 -0.53
N LEU A 178 -22.56 2.23 0.53
CA LEU A 178 -22.52 1.01 1.35
C LEU A 178 -22.69 -0.26 0.51
N LYS A 179 -23.60 -0.26 -0.48
CA LYS A 179 -23.78 -1.38 -1.43
C LYS A 179 -22.50 -1.69 -2.21
N THR A 180 -21.73 -0.67 -2.58
CA THR A 180 -20.43 -0.84 -3.22
C THR A 180 -19.45 -1.53 -2.28
N LEU A 181 -19.35 -1.07 -1.03
CA LEU A 181 -18.46 -1.67 -0.03
C LEU A 181 -18.84 -3.12 0.28
N LEU A 182 -20.14 -3.44 0.34
CA LEU A 182 -20.62 -4.82 0.50
C LEU A 182 -20.25 -5.69 -0.69
N GLY A 183 -20.41 -5.18 -1.92
CA GLY A 183 -19.99 -5.89 -3.13
C GLY A 183 -18.48 -6.13 -3.19
N LEU A 184 -17.68 -5.14 -2.81
CA LEU A 184 -16.22 -5.29 -2.69
C LEU A 184 -15.84 -6.28 -1.58
N GLY A 185 -16.57 -6.30 -0.46
CA GLY A 185 -16.40 -7.28 0.60
C GLY A 185 -16.67 -8.71 0.12
N ALA A 186 -17.77 -8.92 -0.62
CA ALA A 186 -18.07 -10.22 -1.23
C ALA A 186 -16.98 -10.65 -2.22
N LEU A 187 -16.49 -9.73 -3.05
CA LEU A 187 -15.39 -9.99 -3.98
C LEU A 187 -14.08 -10.34 -3.26
N ALA A 188 -13.75 -9.61 -2.20
CA ALA A 188 -12.57 -9.87 -1.38
C ALA A 188 -12.65 -11.23 -0.69
N ILE A 189 -13.80 -11.59 -0.12
CA ILE A 189 -14.05 -12.92 0.45
C ILE A 189 -13.89 -14.00 -0.62
N GLY A 190 -14.50 -13.81 -1.80
CA GLY A 190 -14.38 -14.76 -2.91
C GLY A 190 -12.92 -14.98 -3.35
N LEU A 191 -12.14 -13.90 -3.47
CA LEU A 191 -10.72 -13.97 -3.78
C LEU A 191 -9.94 -14.73 -2.71
N VAL A 192 -10.10 -14.37 -1.43
CA VAL A 192 -9.40 -15.00 -0.31
C VAL A 192 -9.75 -16.48 -0.18
N VAL A 193 -11.03 -16.84 -0.33
CA VAL A 193 -11.47 -18.24 -0.34
C VAL A 193 -10.88 -19.00 -1.52
N GLY A 194 -10.88 -18.41 -2.72
CA GLY A 194 -10.26 -19.02 -3.90
C GLY A 194 -8.76 -19.29 -3.70
N LEU A 195 -8.04 -18.32 -3.13
CA LEU A 195 -6.62 -18.46 -2.78
C LEU A 195 -6.40 -19.53 -1.69
N ALA A 196 -7.27 -19.60 -0.69
CA ALA A 196 -7.19 -20.60 0.38
C ALA A 196 -7.41 -22.03 -0.14
N VAL A 197 -8.38 -22.22 -1.04
CA VAL A 197 -8.64 -23.52 -1.68
C VAL A 197 -7.47 -23.91 -2.57
N PHE A 198 -6.93 -22.96 -3.34
CA PHE A 198 -5.75 -23.20 -4.16
C PHE A 198 -4.53 -23.59 -3.31
N ASP A 199 -4.27 -22.90 -2.20
CA ASP A 199 -3.19 -23.28 -1.28
C ASP A 199 -3.41 -24.64 -0.62
N ALA A 200 -4.65 -24.95 -0.24
CA ALA A 200 -4.98 -26.26 0.31
C ALA A 200 -4.73 -27.39 -0.70
N ALA A 201 -5.02 -27.16 -2.00
CA ALA A 201 -4.70 -28.09 -3.08
C ALA A 201 -3.19 -28.27 -3.30
N LEU A 202 -2.38 -27.26 -2.97
CA LEU A 202 -0.91 -27.35 -2.95
C LEU A 202 -0.36 -28.03 -1.68
N GLY A 203 -1.22 -28.49 -0.77
CA GLY A 203 -0.84 -29.16 0.48
C GLY A 203 -0.86 -28.26 1.72
N GLY A 204 -1.47 -27.08 1.66
CA GLY A 204 -1.54 -26.15 2.80
C GLY A 204 -0.18 -25.54 3.11
N VAL A 205 0.49 -25.05 2.05
CA VAL A 205 1.86 -24.53 2.11
C VAL A 205 1.92 -23.26 2.96
N THR A 206 0.82 -22.50 3.00
CA THR A 206 0.71 -21.21 3.70
C THR A 206 -0.10 -21.26 4.99
N HIS A 207 -0.04 -20.16 5.75
CA HIS A 207 -0.91 -19.96 6.91
C HIS A 207 -2.39 -19.96 6.55
N LEU A 208 -2.75 -19.48 5.36
CA LEU A 208 -4.13 -19.42 4.88
C LEU A 208 -4.70 -20.83 4.65
N GLY A 209 -3.98 -21.71 3.95
CA GLY A 209 -4.42 -23.09 3.72
C GLY A 209 -4.42 -23.93 5.00
N ARG A 210 -3.45 -23.75 5.91
CA ARG A 210 -3.50 -24.40 7.24
C ARG A 210 -4.71 -23.95 8.04
N THR A 211 -5.03 -22.66 8.02
CA THR A 211 -6.23 -22.12 8.68
C THR A 211 -7.48 -22.73 8.08
N ALA A 212 -7.57 -22.86 6.75
CA ALA A 212 -8.68 -23.52 6.07
C ALA A 212 -8.83 -25.01 6.48
N LEU A 213 -7.72 -25.74 6.58
CA LEU A 213 -7.70 -27.13 7.06
C LEU A 213 -8.17 -27.24 8.52
N VAL A 214 -7.71 -26.34 9.41
CA VAL A 214 -8.13 -26.32 10.82
C VAL A 214 -9.61 -25.93 10.95
N LEU A 215 -10.08 -24.98 10.14
CA LEU A 215 -11.49 -24.55 10.12
C LEU A 215 -12.43 -25.72 9.82
N LYS A 216 -12.02 -26.61 8.89
CA LYS A 216 -12.75 -27.83 8.55
C LYS A 216 -12.99 -28.73 9.76
N HIS A 217 -12.08 -28.71 10.75
CA HIS A 217 -12.14 -29.57 11.92
C HIS A 217 -12.72 -28.89 13.17
N GLN A 218 -12.48 -27.58 13.38
CA GLN A 218 -12.85 -26.86 14.61
C GLN A 218 -14.11 -25.99 14.49
N GLY A 219 -14.67 -25.84 13.28
CA GLY A 219 -15.91 -25.11 13.03
C GLY A 219 -15.80 -23.59 13.15
N ALA A 220 -16.94 -22.90 13.01
CA ALA A 220 -17.00 -21.43 12.89
C ALA A 220 -16.56 -20.68 14.16
N GLY A 221 -16.60 -21.31 15.34
CA GLY A 221 -16.15 -20.71 16.61
C GLY A 221 -14.66 -20.34 16.60
N TYR A 222 -13.82 -21.14 15.94
CA TYR A 222 -12.40 -20.85 15.77
C TYR A 222 -12.15 -19.57 14.95
N LEU A 223 -13.00 -19.31 13.95
CA LEU A 223 -12.89 -18.10 13.12
C LEU A 223 -13.07 -16.84 13.95
N TRP A 224 -14.08 -16.81 14.82
CA TRP A 224 -14.35 -15.64 15.66
C TRP A 224 -13.24 -15.40 16.69
N ALA A 225 -12.71 -16.45 17.30
CA ALA A 225 -11.56 -16.33 18.20
C ALA A 225 -10.31 -15.83 17.47
N LEU A 226 -10.10 -16.25 16.22
CA LEU A 226 -8.99 -15.78 15.38
C LEU A 226 -9.15 -14.29 15.05
N VAL A 227 -10.33 -13.88 14.56
CA VAL A 227 -10.62 -12.47 14.25
C VAL A 227 -10.46 -11.59 15.50
N GLY A 228 -11.01 -12.00 16.64
CA GLY A 228 -10.91 -11.24 17.89
C GLY A 228 -9.47 -11.03 18.33
N ARG A 229 -8.62 -12.07 18.23
CA ARG A 229 -7.19 -11.97 18.54
C ARG A 229 -6.44 -11.04 17.58
N LYS A 230 -6.73 -11.09 16.28
CA LYS A 230 -6.13 -10.17 15.28
C LYS A 230 -6.49 -8.72 15.58
N LEU A 231 -7.76 -8.45 15.86
CA LEU A 231 -8.21 -7.10 16.22
C LEU A 231 -7.56 -6.62 17.52
N ALA A 232 -7.50 -7.47 18.55
CA ALA A 232 -6.85 -7.13 19.81
C ALA A 232 -5.36 -6.77 19.61
N LEU A 233 -4.64 -7.50 18.76
CA LEU A 233 -3.26 -7.17 18.40
C LEU A 233 -3.17 -5.82 17.67
N ASN A 234 -4.03 -5.56 16.69
CA ASN A 234 -4.04 -4.28 15.97
C ASN A 234 -4.31 -3.08 16.89
N PHE A 235 -5.28 -3.21 17.81
CA PHE A 235 -5.55 -2.15 18.78
C PHE A 235 -4.39 -1.99 19.77
N SER A 236 -3.77 -3.08 20.21
CA SER A 236 -2.58 -3.01 21.08
C SER A 236 -1.41 -2.31 20.40
N LEU A 237 -1.16 -2.58 19.12
CA LEU A 237 -0.10 -1.93 18.34
C LEU A 237 -0.43 -0.45 18.09
N ALA A 238 -1.68 -0.12 17.79
CA ALA A 238 -2.11 1.26 17.59
C ALA A 238 -2.05 2.09 18.88
N ALA A 239 -2.22 1.45 20.04
CA ALA A 239 -2.14 2.09 21.36
C ALA A 239 -0.72 2.15 21.93
N ASP A 240 0.27 1.56 21.25
CA ASP A 240 1.67 1.64 21.67
C ASP A 240 2.11 3.13 21.70
N PRO A 241 2.76 3.60 22.78
CA PRO A 241 3.19 4.98 22.90
C PRO A 241 4.00 5.48 21.68
N ARG A 242 4.86 4.64 21.11
CA ARG A 242 5.69 4.98 19.94
C ARG A 242 4.81 5.22 18.71
N ALA A 243 3.80 4.38 18.51
CA ALA A 243 2.82 4.55 17.43
C ALA A 243 1.96 5.80 17.66
N LEU A 244 1.50 6.04 18.89
CA LEU A 244 0.73 7.24 19.25
C LEU A 244 1.50 8.53 19.01
N TRP A 245 2.77 8.60 19.41
CA TRP A 245 3.64 9.75 19.12
C TRP A 245 3.78 9.98 17.62
N PHE A 246 3.95 8.90 16.86
CA PHE A 246 4.00 8.96 15.42
C PHE A 246 2.69 9.48 14.80
N TYR A 247 1.53 8.95 15.22
CA TYR A 247 0.22 9.44 14.76
C TYR A 247 -0.02 10.89 15.15
N ALA A 248 0.39 11.30 16.36
CA ALA A 248 0.32 12.68 16.81
C ALA A 248 1.17 13.59 15.91
N GLY A 249 2.38 13.17 15.54
CA GLY A 249 3.23 13.89 14.58
C GLY A 249 2.57 14.06 13.22
N VAL A 250 2.03 12.98 12.64
CA VAL A 250 1.29 13.03 11.36
C VAL A 250 0.05 13.90 11.48
N ALA A 251 -0.72 13.78 12.58
CA ALA A 251 -1.93 14.56 12.82
C ALA A 251 -1.63 16.06 12.99
N VAL A 252 -0.52 16.41 13.64
CA VAL A 252 -0.04 17.79 13.72
C VAL A 252 0.35 18.29 12.33
N LEU A 253 1.11 17.52 11.55
CA LEU A 253 1.49 17.92 10.18
C LEU A 253 0.25 18.15 9.30
N VAL A 254 -0.68 17.19 9.27
CA VAL A 254 -1.94 17.31 8.53
C VAL A 254 -2.80 18.45 9.11
N GLY A 255 -2.86 18.59 10.42
CA GLY A 255 -3.64 19.63 11.11
C GLY A 255 -3.11 21.02 10.82
N VAL A 256 -1.80 21.24 10.93
CA VAL A 256 -1.12 22.49 10.54
C VAL A 256 -1.42 22.80 9.08
N TRP A 257 -1.29 21.82 8.21
CA TRP A 257 -1.59 21.95 6.78
C TRP A 257 -3.03 22.37 6.51
N THR A 258 -4.01 21.68 7.09
CA THR A 258 -5.44 21.95 6.85
C THR A 258 -5.93 23.21 7.58
N SER A 259 -5.30 23.58 8.69
CA SER A 259 -5.77 24.69 9.55
C SER A 259 -5.10 26.01 9.23
N LEU A 260 -3.83 26.01 8.80
CA LEU A 260 -3.15 27.23 8.37
C LEU A 260 -3.48 27.59 6.92
N LEU A 261 -3.88 26.62 6.10
CA LEU A 261 -4.20 26.80 4.69
C LEU A 261 -5.57 26.23 4.29
N PRO A 262 -6.67 26.50 5.03
CA PRO A 262 -7.97 25.89 4.76
C PRO A 262 -8.55 26.29 3.41
N GLY A 263 -8.39 27.57 3.03
CA GLY A 263 -8.81 28.08 1.72
C GLY A 263 -8.06 27.43 0.57
N PHE A 264 -6.73 27.41 0.66
CA PHE A 264 -5.84 26.84 -0.35
C PHE A 264 -6.03 25.32 -0.49
N THR A 265 -6.12 24.59 0.62
CA THR A 265 -6.38 23.13 0.64
C THR A 265 -7.71 22.81 -0.03
N ARG A 266 -8.77 23.56 0.29
CA ARG A 266 -10.09 23.39 -0.33
C ARG A 266 -10.05 23.69 -1.82
N GLU A 267 -9.35 24.75 -2.21
CA GLU A 267 -9.20 25.15 -3.61
C GLU A 267 -8.45 24.10 -4.43
N VAL A 268 -7.33 23.57 -3.92
CA VAL A 268 -6.60 22.48 -4.60
C VAL A 268 -7.47 21.24 -4.78
N LEU A 269 -8.23 20.83 -3.75
CA LEU A 269 -9.12 19.67 -3.85
C LEU A 269 -10.30 19.89 -4.80
N GLN A 270 -10.74 21.14 -4.99
CA GLN A 270 -11.76 21.51 -5.98
C GLN A 270 -11.20 21.51 -7.40
N ARG A 271 -10.01 22.10 -7.60
CA ARG A 271 -9.33 22.17 -8.90
C ARG A 271 -8.81 20.81 -9.37
N ARG A 272 -8.45 19.91 -8.45
CA ARG A 272 -7.89 18.58 -8.75
C ARG A 272 -8.79 17.46 -8.23
N PRO A 273 -9.90 17.14 -8.94
CA PRO A 273 -10.83 16.08 -8.52
C PRO A 273 -10.14 14.71 -8.39
N HIS A 274 -9.06 14.45 -9.12
CA HIS A 274 -8.25 13.23 -9.03
C HIS A 274 -7.67 12.99 -7.63
N LEU A 275 -7.20 14.03 -6.94
CA LEU A 275 -6.67 13.91 -5.58
C LEU A 275 -7.75 13.54 -4.57
N ARG A 276 -8.93 14.15 -4.69
CA ARG A 276 -10.07 13.79 -3.84
C ARG A 276 -10.46 12.32 -4.00
N ARG A 277 -10.41 11.79 -5.23
CA ARG A 277 -10.66 10.37 -5.52
C ARG A 277 -9.58 9.49 -4.90
N LEU A 278 -8.31 9.88 -5.03
CA LEU A 278 -7.18 9.18 -4.43
C LEU A 278 -7.32 9.08 -2.90
N VAL A 279 -7.56 10.19 -2.21
CA VAL A 279 -7.72 10.21 -0.75
C VAL A 279 -8.86 9.29 -0.31
N LEU A 280 -10.00 9.31 -1.01
CA LEU A 280 -11.11 8.40 -0.72
C LEU A 280 -10.73 6.92 -0.91
N CYS A 281 -10.10 6.57 -2.03
CA CYS A 281 -9.75 5.18 -2.34
C CYS A 281 -8.63 4.65 -1.42
N ALA A 282 -7.61 5.47 -1.16
CA ALA A 282 -6.55 5.17 -0.20
C ALA A 282 -7.11 5.02 1.21
N GLY A 283 -8.06 5.87 1.63
CA GLY A 283 -8.74 5.75 2.92
C GLY A 283 -9.51 4.44 3.06
N ILE A 284 -10.27 4.04 2.03
CA ILE A 284 -11.00 2.75 2.00
C ILE A 284 -10.01 1.57 2.06
N SER A 285 -8.93 1.64 1.30
CA SER A 285 -7.89 0.60 1.29
C SER A 285 -7.13 0.53 2.62
N ALA A 286 -6.83 1.66 3.24
CA ALA A 286 -6.15 1.72 4.53
C ALA A 286 -7.05 1.20 5.66
N ALA A 287 -8.35 1.51 5.63
CA ALA A 287 -9.32 0.94 6.56
C ALA A 287 -9.43 -0.58 6.40
N ALA A 288 -9.49 -1.09 5.16
CA ALA A 288 -9.46 -2.51 4.90
C ALA A 288 -8.13 -3.14 5.38
N ALA A 289 -6.99 -2.48 5.15
CA ALA A 289 -5.69 -2.95 5.62
C ALA A 289 -5.64 -3.06 7.14
N PHE A 290 -6.16 -2.07 7.84
CA PHE A 290 -6.27 -2.05 9.30
C PHE A 290 -7.14 -3.19 9.85
N LEU A 291 -8.26 -3.49 9.21
CA LEU A 291 -9.21 -4.49 9.70
C LEU A 291 -8.82 -5.94 9.33
N LEU A 292 -8.16 -6.14 8.20
CA LEU A 292 -8.01 -7.47 7.59
C LEU A 292 -6.62 -8.08 7.76
N ASN A 293 -5.60 -7.30 8.15
CA ASN A 293 -4.23 -7.80 8.34
C ASN A 293 -3.89 -8.00 9.83
N ASP A 294 -2.96 -8.92 10.09
CA ASP A 294 -2.48 -9.25 11.44
C ASP A 294 -1.79 -8.08 12.17
N THR A 295 -1.09 -7.22 11.43
CA THR A 295 -0.51 -5.96 11.91
C THR A 295 -1.02 -4.78 11.08
N GLY A 296 -2.34 -4.73 10.86
CA GLY A 296 -3.02 -3.86 9.89
C GLY A 296 -2.80 -2.37 10.05
N VAL A 297 -2.39 -1.91 11.23
CA VAL A 297 -2.02 -0.50 11.45
C VAL A 297 -0.80 -0.06 10.63
N ILE A 298 0.12 -0.99 10.38
CA ILE A 298 1.34 -0.77 9.60
C ILE A 298 1.03 -0.51 8.11
N PRO A 299 0.39 -1.43 7.36
CA PRO A 299 0.09 -1.24 5.95
C PRO A 299 -0.89 -0.09 5.75
N ALA A 300 -1.85 0.12 6.66
CA ALA A 300 -2.76 1.26 6.60
C ALA A 300 -2.01 2.60 6.57
N GLY A 301 -0.98 2.74 7.41
CA GLY A 301 -0.11 3.91 7.41
C GLY A 301 0.57 4.13 6.06
N PHE A 302 1.22 3.11 5.49
CA PHE A 302 1.92 3.22 4.20
C PHE A 302 0.98 3.52 3.03
N VAL A 303 -0.21 2.92 3.00
CA VAL A 303 -1.24 3.23 1.99
C VAL A 303 -1.66 4.69 2.09
N ALA A 304 -1.96 5.18 3.29
CA ALA A 304 -2.33 6.57 3.53
C ALA A 304 -1.20 7.53 3.14
N ALA A 305 0.05 7.16 3.44
CA ALA A 305 1.23 7.95 3.12
C ALA A 305 1.39 8.18 1.61
N GLY A 306 1.04 7.18 0.78
CA GLY A 306 1.00 7.34 -0.68
C GLY A 306 0.06 8.45 -1.15
N ALA A 307 -1.10 8.60 -0.50
CA ALA A 307 -2.04 9.68 -0.79
C ALA A 307 -1.57 11.04 -0.23
N ILE A 308 -0.95 11.05 0.95
CA ILE A 308 -0.37 12.26 1.56
C ILE A 308 0.74 12.83 0.67
N LEU A 309 1.65 11.99 0.16
CA LEU A 309 2.71 12.43 -0.75
C LEU A 309 2.16 13.02 -2.05
N ALA A 310 1.17 12.36 -2.66
CA ALA A 310 0.51 12.88 -3.87
C ALA A 310 -0.19 14.22 -3.61
N PHE A 311 -0.77 14.39 -2.42
CA PHE A 311 -1.37 15.65 -2.01
C PHE A 311 -0.31 16.74 -1.79
N ALA A 312 0.82 16.37 -1.19
CA ALA A 312 1.93 17.28 -0.97
C ALA A 312 2.55 17.78 -2.28
N GLU A 313 2.74 16.88 -3.24
CA GLU A 313 3.21 17.25 -4.57
C GLU A 313 2.27 18.23 -5.27
N ALA A 314 0.97 18.01 -5.15
CA ALA A 314 -0.01 18.92 -5.74
C ALA A 314 0.04 20.32 -5.14
N LEU A 315 0.30 20.44 -3.84
CA LEU A 315 0.46 21.75 -3.20
C LEU A 315 1.75 22.45 -3.63
N VAL A 316 2.87 21.72 -3.71
CA VAL A 316 4.14 22.30 -4.18
C VAL A 316 3.99 22.82 -5.61
N ASP A 317 3.30 22.07 -6.46
CA ASP A 317 3.01 22.49 -7.83
C ASP A 317 2.15 23.76 -7.89
N GLU A 318 1.12 23.87 -7.04
CA GLU A 318 0.21 25.02 -7.01
C GLU A 318 0.90 26.27 -6.44
N ALA A 319 1.67 26.11 -5.36
CA ALA A 319 2.47 27.19 -4.79
C ALA A 319 3.49 27.71 -5.80
N SER A 320 4.20 26.80 -6.49
CA SER A 320 5.19 27.16 -7.52
C SER A 320 4.56 27.91 -8.69
N ALA A 321 3.34 27.55 -9.09
CA ALA A 321 2.59 28.26 -10.14
C ALA A 321 2.20 29.68 -9.69
N ALA A 322 1.70 29.84 -8.47
CA ALA A 322 1.35 31.16 -7.90
C ALA A 322 2.58 32.07 -7.80
N PHE A 323 3.72 31.56 -7.34
CA PHE A 323 4.98 32.31 -7.30
C PHE A 323 5.45 32.74 -8.70
N ALA A 324 5.28 31.90 -9.72
CA ALA A 324 5.64 32.23 -11.09
C ALA A 324 4.74 33.33 -11.69
N GLU A 325 3.44 33.32 -11.39
CA GLU A 325 2.51 34.38 -11.81
C GLU A 325 2.84 35.72 -11.16
N ASP A 326 3.11 35.75 -9.85
CA ASP A 326 3.50 36.96 -9.13
C ASP A 326 4.84 37.53 -9.63
N SER A 327 5.84 36.67 -9.89
CA SER A 327 7.12 37.09 -10.45
C SER A 327 6.98 37.65 -11.88
N ALA A 328 6.11 37.07 -12.70
CA ALA A 328 5.82 37.58 -14.04
C ALA A 328 5.05 38.91 -14.01
N TYR A 329 4.21 39.13 -13.00
CA TYR A 329 3.53 40.41 -12.80
C TYR A 329 4.50 41.51 -12.36
N LEU A 330 5.41 41.21 -11.44
CA LEU A 330 6.43 42.15 -10.97
C LEU A 330 7.43 42.53 -12.06
N SER A 331 7.84 41.60 -12.93
CA SER A 331 8.77 41.88 -14.03
C SER A 331 8.15 42.67 -15.19
N LYS A 332 6.82 42.65 -15.35
CA LYS A 332 6.10 43.48 -16.35
C LYS A 332 5.83 44.91 -15.90
N ASN A 333 5.93 45.17 -14.59
CA ASN A 333 5.65 46.49 -13.98
C ASN A 333 6.92 47.21 -13.51
N GLN A 334 8.11 46.70 -13.88
CA GLN A 334 9.41 47.36 -13.77
C GLN A 334 9.89 47.76 -15.17
#